data_AF-A0A956EW25-F1
#
_entry.id   AF-A0A956EW25-F1
#
_cell.length_a   1.000
_cell.length_b   1.000
_cell.length_c   1.000
_cell.angle_alpha   90.00
_cell.angle_beta   90.00
_cell.angle_gamma   90.00
#
_symmetry.space_group_name_H-M   'P 1'
#
loop_
_entity.id
_entity.type
_entity.pdbx_description
1 polymer ?
#
loop_
_entity_poly.entity_id
_entity_poly.type
_entity_poly.pdbx_seq_one_letter_code
_entity_poly.pdbx_strand_id
1 'polypeptide(L)'
;MQRAITRAEEARARGDVVAELRDLTLFVALVAEEAVSTPTGDEVLAGYALETPLSRIWEILKGGQVAPSELPDLQTSAHIAAVLGLRELSLGILEHPRTDTPFWEEYRRGLVAFAQGDEFSPDPKVIARAKGELRYYLPFLAYFAGTATIAAIDSAFEKRSKDKRLVSYGFDGDGGTPASWHLRKFAILALRAR
;
A
#
# COMPACT_ATOMS: atom_id res chain seq x y z
N MET A 1 -3.09 2.04 -17.93
CA MET A 1 -2.72 3.29 -17.22
C MET A 1 -3.40 4.53 -17.80
N GLN A 2 -3.10 4.98 -19.03
CA GLN A 2 -3.69 6.22 -19.59
C GLN A 2 -5.23 6.28 -19.57
N ARG A 3 -5.90 5.16 -19.83
CA ARG A 3 -7.37 5.09 -19.75
C ARG A 3 -7.91 5.36 -18.34
N ALA A 4 -7.19 4.95 -17.29
CA ALA A 4 -7.63 5.16 -15.91
C ALA A 4 -7.58 6.66 -15.54
N ILE A 5 -6.49 7.35 -15.89
CA ILE A 5 -6.38 8.79 -15.60
C ILE A 5 -7.42 9.61 -16.40
N THR A 6 -7.65 9.28 -17.68
CA THR A 6 -8.70 9.93 -18.47
C THR A 6 -10.09 9.72 -17.87
N ARG A 7 -10.42 8.50 -17.41
CA ARG A 7 -11.71 8.25 -16.74
C ARG A 7 -11.85 9.02 -15.42
N ALA A 8 -10.77 9.17 -14.66
CA ALA A 8 -10.78 10.00 -13.45
C ALA A 8 -11.07 11.47 -13.77
N GLU A 9 -10.45 12.02 -14.81
CA GLU A 9 -10.71 13.39 -15.28
C GLU A 9 -12.15 13.58 -15.76
N GLU A 10 -12.69 12.63 -16.51
CA GLU A 10 -14.08 12.64 -16.95
C GLU A 10 -15.07 12.55 -15.78
N ALA A 11 -14.79 11.70 -14.78
CA ALA A 11 -15.58 11.60 -13.56
C ALA A 11 -15.58 12.91 -12.78
N ARG A 12 -14.40 13.53 -12.63
CA ARG A 12 -14.24 14.85 -12.03
C ARG A 12 -15.06 15.92 -12.76
N ALA A 13 -15.03 15.94 -14.08
CA ALA A 13 -15.79 16.89 -14.89
C ALA A 13 -17.31 16.74 -14.70
N ARG A 14 -17.80 15.55 -14.35
CA ARG A 14 -19.20 15.28 -14.01
C ARG A 14 -19.55 15.45 -12.53
N GLY A 15 -18.57 15.74 -11.67
CA GLY A 15 -18.74 15.82 -10.22
C GLY A 15 -18.91 14.46 -9.52
N ASP A 16 -18.56 13.36 -10.18
CA ASP A 16 -18.65 12.00 -9.65
C ASP A 16 -17.37 11.65 -8.86
N VAL A 17 -17.36 12.03 -7.58
CA VAL A 17 -16.17 11.89 -6.71
C VAL A 17 -15.82 10.43 -6.42
N VAL A 18 -16.82 9.54 -6.33
CA VAL A 18 -16.58 8.11 -6.07
C VAL A 18 -15.91 7.46 -7.28
N ALA A 19 -16.40 7.75 -8.50
CA ALA A 19 -15.75 7.26 -9.72
C ALA A 19 -14.35 7.86 -9.90
N GLU A 20 -14.16 9.16 -9.61
CA GLU A 20 -12.85 9.82 -9.64
C GLU A 20 -11.86 9.09 -8.71
N LEU A 21 -12.22 8.88 -7.44
CA LEU A 21 -11.36 8.19 -6.46
C LEU A 21 -11.01 6.77 -6.92
N ARG A 22 -11.99 6.01 -7.39
CA ARG A 22 -11.77 4.64 -7.88
C ARG A 22 -10.81 4.60 -9.08
N ASP A 23 -10.96 5.51 -10.03
CA ASP A 23 -10.11 5.53 -11.22
C ASP A 23 -8.69 6.05 -10.94
N LEU A 24 -8.54 6.99 -10.00
CA LEU A 24 -7.22 7.43 -9.51
C LEU A 24 -6.49 6.30 -8.77
N THR A 25 -7.16 5.59 -7.86
CA THR A 25 -6.56 4.46 -7.15
C THR A 25 -6.20 3.30 -8.09
N LEU A 26 -7.04 3.02 -9.10
CA LEU A 26 -6.70 2.06 -10.15
C LEU A 26 -5.47 2.51 -10.96
N PHE A 27 -5.37 3.79 -11.32
CA PHE A 27 -4.18 4.31 -12.01
C PHE A 27 -2.91 4.05 -11.18
N VAL A 28 -2.95 4.40 -9.89
CA VAL A 28 -1.83 4.17 -8.96
C VAL A 28 -1.51 2.68 -8.80
N ALA A 29 -2.52 1.81 -8.73
CA ALA A 29 -2.32 0.36 -8.65
C ALA A 29 -1.65 -0.21 -9.91
N LEU A 30 -2.05 0.23 -11.10
CA LEU A 30 -1.43 -0.21 -12.35
C LEU A 30 0.04 0.25 -12.47
N VAL A 31 0.35 1.45 -11.99
CA VAL A 31 1.75 1.93 -11.91
C VAL A 31 2.55 1.11 -10.90
N ALA A 32 1.93 0.73 -9.77
CA ALA A 32 2.56 -0.16 -8.79
C ALA A 32 2.89 -1.54 -9.39
N GLU A 33 1.98 -2.11 -10.17
CA GLU A 33 2.19 -3.40 -10.86
C GLU A 33 3.39 -3.36 -11.82
N GLU A 34 3.54 -2.27 -12.57
CA GLU A 34 4.72 -2.07 -13.43
C GLU A 34 6.01 -1.92 -12.60
N ALA A 35 5.96 -1.12 -11.53
CA ALA A 35 7.10 -0.91 -10.65
C ALA A 35 7.57 -2.21 -9.98
N VAL A 36 6.67 -3.04 -9.43
CA VAL A 36 7.06 -4.31 -8.79
C VAL A 36 7.54 -5.35 -9.79
N SER A 37 7.18 -5.22 -11.07
CA SER A 37 7.65 -6.13 -12.14
C SER A 37 9.08 -5.79 -12.59
N THR A 38 9.57 -4.61 -12.24
CA THR A 38 10.87 -4.07 -12.65
C THR A 38 11.84 -4.04 -11.46
N PRO A 39 13.11 -4.46 -11.58
CA PRO A 39 14.06 -4.42 -10.47
C PRO A 39 14.31 -3.01 -9.89
N THR A 40 14.15 -1.96 -10.71
CA THR A 40 14.28 -0.54 -10.34
C THR A 40 12.90 0.13 -10.21
N GLY A 41 12.03 -0.47 -9.39
CA GLY A 41 10.64 0.01 -9.24
C GLY A 41 10.53 1.47 -8.77
N ASP A 42 11.49 1.97 -8.01
CA ASP A 42 11.59 3.38 -7.62
C ASP A 42 11.81 4.33 -8.81
N GLU A 43 12.66 3.96 -9.78
CA GLU A 43 12.85 4.72 -11.02
C GLU A 43 11.56 4.73 -11.86
N VAL A 44 10.85 3.60 -11.91
CA VAL A 44 9.54 3.51 -12.57
C VAL A 44 8.57 4.49 -11.92
N LEU A 45 8.42 4.46 -10.60
CA LEU A 45 7.52 5.37 -9.88
C LEU A 45 7.88 6.85 -10.13
N ALA A 46 9.17 7.20 -10.13
CA ALA A 46 9.65 8.56 -10.40
C ALA A 46 9.40 9.01 -11.85
N GLY A 47 9.30 8.08 -12.80
CA GLY A 47 8.95 8.37 -14.19
C GLY A 47 7.48 8.77 -14.40
N TYR A 48 6.62 8.51 -13.41
CA TYR A 48 5.22 8.91 -13.44
C TYR A 48 4.97 10.16 -12.58
N ALA A 49 4.14 11.08 -13.08
CA ALA A 49 3.70 12.27 -12.34
C ALA A 49 2.66 11.92 -11.25
N LEU A 50 3.04 11.08 -10.27
CA LEU A 50 2.15 10.50 -9.27
C LEU A 50 1.74 11.45 -8.15
N GLU A 51 2.49 12.55 -7.94
CA GLU A 51 2.17 13.52 -6.89
C GLU A 51 0.78 14.15 -7.07
N THR A 52 0.40 14.51 -8.29
CA THR A 52 -0.92 15.06 -8.61
C THR A 52 -2.08 14.11 -8.28
N PRO A 53 -2.13 12.86 -8.79
CA PRO A 53 -3.22 11.93 -8.47
C PRO A 53 -3.23 11.53 -6.99
N LEU A 54 -2.06 11.38 -6.35
CA LEU A 54 -1.99 11.08 -4.92
C LEU A 54 -2.52 12.23 -4.06
N SER A 55 -2.17 13.48 -4.40
CA SER A 55 -2.68 14.67 -3.71
C SER A 55 -4.18 14.78 -3.87
N ARG A 56 -4.69 14.48 -5.07
CA ARG A 56 -6.13 14.49 -5.33
C ARG A 56 -6.88 13.42 -4.56
N ILE A 57 -6.32 12.20 -4.44
CA ILE A 57 -6.86 11.16 -3.56
C ILE A 57 -6.97 11.69 -2.13
N TRP A 58 -5.89 12.28 -1.60
CA TRP A 58 -5.89 12.81 -0.24
C TRP A 58 -6.92 13.94 -0.03
N GLU A 59 -7.08 14.86 -0.99
CA GLU A 59 -8.11 15.90 -0.95
C GLU A 59 -9.53 15.34 -0.84
N ILE A 60 -9.85 14.33 -1.66
CA ILE A 60 -11.17 13.68 -1.65
C ILE A 60 -11.44 13.05 -0.27
N LEU A 61 -10.44 12.36 0.27
CA LEU A 61 -10.53 11.69 1.57
C LEU A 61 -10.71 12.70 2.71
N LYS A 62 -9.88 13.76 2.73
CA LYS A 62 -9.96 14.83 3.73
C LYS A 62 -11.28 15.61 3.65
N GLY A 63 -11.85 15.74 2.45
CA GLY A 63 -13.13 16.40 2.24
C GLY A 63 -14.34 15.62 2.77
N GLY A 64 -14.18 14.34 3.17
CA GLY A 64 -15.27 13.51 3.66
C GLY A 64 -16.38 13.26 2.62
N GLN A 65 -16.04 13.34 1.33
CA GLN A 65 -17.00 13.31 0.23
C GLN A 65 -17.44 11.89 -0.18
N VAL A 66 -16.81 10.86 0.39
CA VAL A 66 -17.02 9.45 0.06
C VAL A 66 -17.29 8.69 1.35
N ALA A 67 -18.34 7.86 1.36
CA ALA A 67 -18.64 7.04 2.54
C ALA A 67 -17.56 5.97 2.74
N PRO A 68 -17.24 5.56 3.98
CA PRO A 68 -16.25 4.52 4.24
C PRO A 68 -16.49 3.19 3.48
N SER A 69 -17.76 2.84 3.24
CA SER A 69 -18.15 1.65 2.48
C SER A 69 -17.83 1.72 0.98
N GLU A 70 -17.55 2.90 0.46
CA GLU A 70 -17.26 3.15 -0.95
C GLU A 70 -15.77 3.40 -1.20
N LEU A 71 -14.96 3.43 -0.15
CA LEU A 71 -13.52 3.63 -0.27
C LEU A 71 -12.85 2.40 -0.90
N PRO A 72 -12.00 2.59 -1.94
CA PRO A 72 -11.16 1.53 -2.47
C PRO A 72 -10.03 1.16 -1.48
N ASP A 73 -9.24 0.13 -1.80
CA ASP A 73 -7.99 -0.12 -1.07
C ASP A 73 -6.98 1.00 -1.34
N LEU A 74 -6.70 1.79 -0.30
CA LEU A 74 -5.82 2.95 -0.36
C LEU A 74 -4.37 2.63 0.04
N GLN A 75 -4.10 1.39 0.48
CA GLN A 75 -2.79 1.05 1.04
C GLN A 75 -1.66 1.15 0.00
N THR A 76 -1.93 0.82 -1.26
CA THR A 76 -0.97 0.98 -2.36
C THR A 76 -0.62 2.46 -2.57
N SER A 77 -1.62 3.34 -2.57
CA SER A 77 -1.42 4.78 -2.69
C SER A 77 -0.58 5.34 -1.55
N ALA A 78 -0.83 4.90 -0.33
CA ALA A 78 -0.02 5.29 0.83
C ALA A 78 1.44 4.82 0.71
N HIS A 79 1.68 3.57 0.28
CA HIS A 79 3.05 3.07 0.12
C HIS A 79 3.81 3.80 -1.00
N ILE A 80 3.17 4.05 -2.14
CA ILE A 80 3.79 4.82 -3.23
C ILE A 80 4.11 6.24 -2.75
N ALA A 81 3.18 6.91 -2.07
CA ALA A 81 3.44 8.23 -1.49
C ALA A 81 4.67 8.24 -0.57
N ALA A 82 4.81 7.22 0.28
CA ALA A 82 5.99 7.07 1.12
C ALA A 82 7.29 6.94 0.31
N VAL A 83 7.32 6.07 -0.71
CA VAL A 83 8.51 5.87 -1.56
C VAL A 83 8.91 7.15 -2.29
N LEU A 84 7.93 7.96 -2.72
CA LEU A 84 8.15 9.25 -3.38
C LEU A 84 8.56 10.37 -2.42
N GLY A 85 8.74 10.09 -1.12
CA GLY A 85 9.07 11.10 -0.11
C GLY A 85 7.88 11.98 0.32
N LEU A 86 6.66 11.67 -0.12
CA LEU A 86 5.43 12.38 0.23
C LEU A 86 4.88 11.87 1.57
N ARG A 87 5.66 12.03 2.63
CA ARG A 87 5.40 11.43 3.94
C ARG A 87 4.05 11.84 4.54
N GLU A 88 3.74 13.12 4.57
CA GLU A 88 2.48 13.63 5.15
C GLU A 88 1.27 13.05 4.43
N LEU A 89 1.37 12.97 3.09
CA LEU A 89 0.34 12.40 2.26
C LEU A 89 0.16 10.90 2.50
N SER A 90 1.27 10.16 2.63
CA SER A 90 1.25 8.74 3.00
C SER A 90 0.51 8.51 4.32
N LEU A 91 0.87 9.27 5.36
CA LEU A 91 0.24 9.16 6.69
C LEU A 91 -1.22 9.58 6.66
N GLY A 92 -1.56 10.68 5.98
CA GLY A 92 -2.94 11.10 5.80
C GLY A 92 -3.80 10.02 5.16
N ILE A 93 -3.34 9.43 4.05
CA ILE A 93 -4.06 8.31 3.41
C ILE A 93 -4.21 7.13 4.38
N LEU A 94 -3.17 6.81 5.15
CA LEU A 94 -3.21 5.72 6.14
C LEU A 94 -4.13 6.00 7.33
N GLU A 95 -4.54 7.23 7.60
CA GLU A 95 -5.50 7.52 8.69
C GLU A 95 -6.92 7.04 8.36
N HIS A 96 -7.24 6.86 7.08
CA HIS A 96 -8.56 6.38 6.67
C HIS A 96 -8.71 4.86 6.92
N PRO A 97 -9.83 4.44 7.52
CA PRO A 97 -10.07 3.04 7.85
C PRO A 97 -10.19 2.20 6.57
N ARG A 98 -9.63 0.99 6.63
CA ARG A 98 -9.75 -0.02 5.58
C ARG A 98 -10.85 -1.00 5.98
N THR A 99 -11.77 -1.32 5.07
CA THR A 99 -12.98 -2.10 5.37
C THR A 99 -12.82 -3.61 5.21
N ASP A 100 -11.62 -4.12 4.92
CA ASP A 100 -11.49 -5.46 4.35
C ASP A 100 -11.12 -6.56 5.36
N THR A 101 -10.15 -6.38 6.27
CA THR A 101 -9.87 -7.37 7.34
C THR A 101 -9.21 -6.78 8.60
N PRO A 102 -9.43 -7.39 9.79
CA PRO A 102 -8.70 -7.03 11.01
C PRO A 102 -7.17 -7.10 10.90
N PHE A 103 -6.63 -7.94 10.00
CA PHE A 103 -5.19 -8.02 9.79
C PHE A 103 -4.63 -6.76 9.14
N TRP A 104 -5.29 -6.25 8.11
CA TRP A 104 -4.82 -5.06 7.40
C TRP A 104 -5.01 -3.78 8.22
N GLU A 105 -6.05 -3.71 9.04
CA GLU A 105 -6.20 -2.66 10.05
C GLU A 105 -5.01 -2.66 11.03
N GLU A 106 -4.60 -3.84 11.48
CA GLU A 106 -3.48 -4.00 12.40
C GLU A 106 -2.13 -3.66 11.73
N TYR A 107 -1.95 -4.05 10.47
CA TYR A 107 -0.79 -3.65 9.67
C TYR A 107 -0.72 -2.13 9.52
N ARG A 108 -1.85 -1.47 9.21
CA ARG A 108 -1.94 0.00 9.08
C ARG A 108 -1.59 0.67 10.41
N ARG A 109 -2.15 0.20 11.52
CA ARG A 109 -1.84 0.68 12.88
C ARG A 109 -0.36 0.57 13.19
N GLY A 110 0.25 -0.58 12.88
CA GLY A 110 1.69 -0.79 13.06
C GLY A 110 2.54 0.12 12.19
N LEU A 111 2.17 0.31 10.91
CA LEU A 111 2.89 1.18 10.00
C LEU A 111 2.85 2.66 10.44
N VAL A 112 1.68 3.13 10.88
CA VAL A 112 1.51 4.51 11.39
C VAL A 112 2.33 4.73 12.65
N ALA A 113 2.22 3.85 13.66
CA ALA A 113 3.00 3.92 14.88
C ALA A 113 4.51 3.88 14.59
N PHE A 114 4.94 2.95 13.73
CA PHE A 114 6.33 2.84 13.30
C PHE A 114 6.84 4.12 12.63
N ALA A 115 6.04 4.72 11.74
CA ALA A 115 6.41 5.96 11.09
C ALA A 115 6.51 7.11 12.11
N GLN A 116 5.58 7.22 13.04
CA GLN A 116 5.55 8.29 14.05
C GLN A 116 6.65 8.11 15.11
N GLY A 117 7.17 6.89 15.28
CA GLY A 117 8.14 6.54 16.32
C GLY A 117 7.48 6.12 17.62
N ASP A 118 6.19 5.75 17.56
CA ASP A 118 5.41 5.31 18.69
C ASP A 118 5.57 3.80 18.94
N GLU A 119 5.32 3.37 20.17
CA GLU A 119 5.32 1.96 20.54
C GLU A 119 4.15 1.22 19.87
N PHE A 120 4.43 0.04 19.30
CA PHE A 120 3.43 -0.83 18.69
C PHE A 120 3.54 -2.25 19.25
N SER A 121 2.45 -2.72 19.87
CA SER A 121 2.27 -4.12 20.24
C SER A 121 1.16 -4.74 19.40
N PRO A 122 1.44 -5.73 18.52
CA PRO A 122 0.42 -6.36 17.69
C PRO A 122 -0.56 -7.22 18.51
N ASP A 123 -1.84 -7.23 18.15
CA ASP A 123 -2.89 -8.03 18.78
C ASP A 123 -2.60 -9.53 18.56
N PRO A 124 -2.39 -10.31 19.63
CA PRO A 124 -2.16 -11.75 19.53
C PRO A 124 -3.26 -12.50 18.78
N LYS A 125 -4.51 -12.04 18.84
CA LYS A 125 -5.64 -12.66 18.11
C LYS A 125 -5.52 -12.45 16.62
N VAL A 126 -5.03 -11.29 16.17
CA VAL A 126 -4.76 -11.01 14.75
C VAL A 126 -3.64 -11.91 14.26
N ILE A 127 -2.54 -12.00 15.02
CA ILE A 127 -1.40 -12.87 14.69
C ILE A 127 -1.83 -14.33 14.57
N ALA A 128 -2.55 -14.86 15.56
CA ALA A 128 -2.98 -16.26 15.60
C ALA A 128 -3.93 -16.65 14.45
N ARG A 129 -4.64 -15.67 13.88
CA ARG A 129 -5.58 -15.86 12.77
C ARG A 129 -4.95 -15.65 11.39
N ALA A 130 -3.74 -15.09 11.30
CA ALA A 130 -3.04 -14.87 10.04
C ALA A 130 -2.68 -16.21 9.37
N LYS A 131 -3.41 -16.56 8.31
CA LYS A 131 -3.25 -17.80 7.53
C LYS A 131 -3.17 -17.49 6.03
N GLY A 132 -2.85 -18.51 5.23
CA GLY A 132 -2.75 -18.35 3.78
C GLY A 132 -1.66 -17.35 3.40
N GLU A 133 -2.01 -16.34 2.61
CA GLU A 133 -1.08 -15.27 2.25
C GLU A 133 -0.71 -14.36 3.43
N LEU A 134 -1.60 -14.20 4.42
CA LEU A 134 -1.40 -13.24 5.52
C LEU A 134 -0.17 -13.56 6.37
N ARG A 135 0.23 -14.83 6.43
CA ARG A 135 1.42 -15.27 7.18
C ARG A 135 2.72 -14.62 6.67
N TYR A 136 2.77 -14.24 5.38
CA TYR A 136 3.94 -13.60 4.78
C TYR A 136 4.10 -12.15 5.24
N TYR A 137 3.05 -11.54 5.79
CA TYR A 137 3.11 -10.18 6.30
C TYR A 137 3.31 -10.12 7.83
N LEU A 138 3.33 -11.25 8.53
CA LEU A 138 3.63 -11.29 9.98
C LEU A 138 5.00 -10.68 10.34
N PRO A 139 6.07 -10.87 9.54
CA PRO A 139 7.36 -10.23 9.83
C PRO A 139 7.31 -8.70 9.78
N PHE A 140 6.34 -8.10 9.10
CA PHE A 140 6.15 -6.65 9.10
C PHE A 140 5.61 -6.17 10.43
N LEU A 141 4.57 -6.83 10.97
CA LEU A 141 4.05 -6.52 12.31
C LEU A 141 5.13 -6.68 13.38
N ALA A 142 5.93 -7.76 13.29
CA ALA A 142 7.04 -7.98 14.19
C ALA A 142 8.15 -6.92 14.06
N TYR A 143 8.42 -6.46 12.83
CA TYR A 143 9.38 -5.37 12.58
C TYR A 143 8.89 -4.04 13.15
N PHE A 144 7.60 -3.70 12.97
CA PHE A 144 7.00 -2.52 13.58
C PHE A 144 7.06 -2.57 15.11
N ALA A 145 6.94 -3.77 15.70
CA ALA A 145 7.06 -3.99 17.13
C ALA A 145 8.51 -4.08 17.65
N GLY A 146 9.52 -3.90 16.78
CA GLY A 146 10.92 -4.00 17.16
C GLY A 146 11.43 -5.42 17.49
N THR A 147 10.68 -6.46 17.12
CA THR A 147 10.99 -7.88 17.42
C THR A 147 11.48 -8.67 16.21
N ALA A 148 11.55 -8.05 15.03
CA ALA A 148 12.12 -8.63 13.81
C ALA A 148 13.04 -7.65 13.09
N THR A 149 13.82 -8.15 12.15
CA THR A 149 14.75 -7.35 11.33
C THR A 149 14.22 -7.19 9.91
N ILE A 150 14.82 -6.26 9.15
CA ILE A 150 14.52 -6.10 7.73
C ILE A 150 14.79 -7.38 6.92
N ALA A 151 15.78 -8.18 7.32
CA ALA A 151 16.08 -9.48 6.70
C ALA A 151 14.95 -10.50 6.88
N ALA A 152 14.17 -10.41 7.97
CA ALA A 152 12.99 -11.25 8.15
C ALA A 152 11.87 -10.89 7.15
N ILE A 153 11.73 -9.60 6.83
CA ILE A 153 10.83 -9.12 5.78
C ILE A 153 11.29 -9.62 4.41
N ASP A 154 12.58 -9.47 4.08
CA ASP A 154 13.15 -9.96 2.82
C ASP A 154 12.93 -11.47 2.64
N SER A 155 13.21 -12.26 3.67
CA SER A 155 12.96 -13.71 3.64
C SER A 155 11.49 -14.06 3.40
N ALA A 156 10.56 -13.29 3.97
CA ALA A 156 9.13 -13.51 3.80
C ALA A 156 8.65 -13.16 2.40
N PHE A 157 9.15 -12.05 1.85
CA PHE A 157 8.90 -11.64 0.47
C PHE A 157 9.40 -12.69 -0.52
N GLU A 158 10.65 -13.15 -0.38
CA GLU A 158 11.19 -14.21 -1.24
C GLU A 158 10.37 -15.50 -1.20
N LYS A 159 9.91 -15.90 0.00
CA LYS A 159 9.04 -17.08 0.16
C LYS A 159 7.69 -16.87 -0.50
N ARG A 160 7.08 -15.68 -0.35
CA ARG A 160 5.80 -15.32 -0.97
C ARG A 160 5.91 -15.35 -2.50
N SER A 161 6.91 -14.68 -3.06
CA SER A 161 7.16 -14.60 -4.50
C SER A 161 7.43 -15.94 -5.16
N LYS A 162 7.82 -16.97 -4.38
CA LYS A 162 8.05 -18.34 -4.88
C LYS A 162 6.88 -19.30 -4.59
N ASP A 163 5.87 -18.90 -3.80
CA ASP A 163 4.76 -19.76 -3.40
C ASP A 163 3.69 -19.84 -4.49
N LYS A 164 3.77 -20.88 -5.33
CA LYS A 164 2.82 -21.16 -6.41
C LYS A 164 1.42 -21.61 -5.95
N ARG A 165 1.22 -21.80 -4.65
CA ARG A 165 -0.10 -22.14 -4.08
C ARG A 165 -0.95 -20.91 -3.82
N LEU A 166 -0.35 -19.73 -3.85
CA LEU A 166 -1.09 -18.47 -3.74
C LEU A 166 -1.85 -18.24 -5.04
N VAL A 167 -3.07 -17.74 -4.92
CA VAL A 167 -3.97 -17.43 -6.04
C VAL A 167 -4.13 -15.91 -6.15
N SER A 168 -3.08 -15.16 -5.80
CA SER A 168 -3.20 -13.78 -5.35
C SER A 168 -2.99 -12.80 -6.51
N TYR A 169 -4.04 -12.04 -6.84
CA TYR A 169 -4.00 -10.90 -7.77
C TYR A 169 -3.46 -9.65 -7.07
N GLY A 170 -2.18 -9.66 -6.66
CA GLY A 170 -1.57 -8.54 -5.94
C GLY A 170 -0.11 -8.28 -6.34
N PHE A 171 0.34 -7.04 -6.12
CA PHE A 171 1.68 -6.57 -6.50
C PHE A 171 2.82 -7.11 -5.62
N ASP A 172 2.52 -7.84 -4.53
CA ASP A 172 3.55 -8.44 -3.67
C ASP A 172 4.17 -9.73 -4.26
N GLY A 173 3.65 -10.20 -5.40
CA GLY A 173 4.18 -11.31 -6.19
C GLY A 173 3.84 -12.70 -5.67
N ASP A 174 3.44 -13.61 -6.55
CA ASP A 174 3.19 -15.03 -6.25
C ASP A 174 4.01 -15.92 -7.18
N GLY A 175 4.17 -17.21 -6.85
CA GLY A 175 5.03 -18.09 -7.65
C GLY A 175 4.71 -18.21 -9.15
N GLY A 176 3.55 -17.69 -9.60
CA GLY A 176 3.20 -17.52 -11.01
C GLY A 176 3.64 -16.16 -11.57
N THR A 177 3.45 -15.08 -10.81
CA THR A 177 3.86 -13.71 -11.14
C THR A 177 4.77 -13.17 -10.04
N PRO A 178 6.07 -13.54 -10.00
CA PRO A 178 6.97 -13.09 -8.95
C PRO A 178 7.23 -11.59 -9.08
N ALA A 179 7.26 -10.88 -7.95
CA ALA A 179 7.65 -9.47 -7.90
C ALA A 179 9.18 -9.35 -7.88
N SER A 180 9.71 -8.48 -8.73
CA SER A 180 11.12 -8.11 -8.84
C SER A 180 11.52 -7.06 -7.80
N TRP A 181 10.58 -6.25 -7.33
CA TRP A 181 10.83 -5.13 -6.41
C TRP A 181 9.80 -5.04 -5.29
N HIS A 182 10.27 -4.78 -4.07
CA HIS A 182 9.48 -4.93 -2.84
C HIS A 182 8.90 -3.61 -2.34
N LEU A 183 7.79 -3.16 -2.94
CA LEU A 183 7.14 -1.86 -2.63
C LEU A 183 6.95 -1.61 -1.13
N ARG A 184 6.36 -2.55 -0.38
CA ARG A 184 6.09 -2.37 1.06
C ARG A 184 7.36 -2.13 1.87
N LYS A 185 8.43 -2.89 1.61
CA LYS A 185 9.71 -2.70 2.28
C LYS A 185 10.25 -1.30 2.03
N PHE A 186 10.27 -0.87 0.76
CA PHE A 186 10.78 0.46 0.40
C PHE A 186 9.93 1.58 1.02
N ALA A 187 8.61 1.43 1.07
CA ALA A 187 7.74 2.38 1.77
C ALA A 187 8.08 2.48 3.27
N ILE A 188 8.30 1.34 3.93
CA ILE A 188 8.68 1.30 5.36
C ILE A 188 10.04 1.96 5.59
N LEU A 189 11.02 1.70 4.72
CA LEU A 189 12.34 2.31 4.81
C LEU A 189 12.26 3.83 4.59
N ALA A 190 11.48 4.29 3.62
CA ALA A 190 11.25 5.70 3.36
C ALA A 190 10.56 6.40 4.54
N LEU A 191 9.60 5.74 5.18
CA LEU A 191 8.95 6.26 6.40
C LEU A 191 9.89 6.26 7.62
N ARG A 192 11.00 5.52 7.60
CA ARG A 192 11.99 5.49 8.68
C ARG A 192 13.08 6.55 8.52
N ALA A 193 13.44 6.93 7.30
CA ALA A 193 14.51 7.88 7.02
C ALA A 193 14.20 9.24 7.66
N ARG A 194 14.91 9.57 8.74
CA ARG A 194 14.99 10.88 9.40
C ARG A 194 16.42 11.37 9.31
#